data_AF-A0A6C7V6M8-F1
#
_entry.id   AF-A0A6C7V6M8-F1
#
_cell.length_a   1.000
_cell.length_b   1.000
_cell.length_c   1.000
_cell.angle_alpha   90.00
_cell.angle_beta   90.00
_cell.angle_gamma   90.00
#
_symmetry.space_group_name_H-M   'P 1'
#
loop_
_entity.id
_entity.type
_entity.pdbx_description
1 polymer ?
#
loop_
_entity_poly.entity_id
_entity_poly.type
_entity_poly.pdbx_seq_one_letter_code
_entity_poly.pdbx_strand_id
1 'polypeptide(L)'
;ELFLIAFSMGVCVANRLLKELNFKQKIAINGTNLGIDKSKGIHPTIFKKTLQNFKLEHFKEALFKERKSLAKDFIFKDEKALKIELEKLFDFALVKQEENLLWDKVYSSKKDEIFPPNALKNAFSKLIFLNEPHFAFFHFKTWDEL
;
A
#
# COMPACT_ATOMS: atom_id res chain seq x y z
N GLU A 1 -15.88 8.91 16.79
CA GLU A 1 -14.56 9.36 16.30
C GLU A 1 -14.20 8.53 15.08
N LEU A 2 -13.45 9.09 14.11
CA LEU A 2 -13.09 8.40 12.86
C LEU A 2 -11.58 8.10 12.85
N PHE A 3 -11.22 6.86 12.51
CA PHE A 3 -9.85 6.40 12.35
C PHE A 3 -9.64 5.97 10.89
N LEU A 4 -8.51 6.37 10.31
CA LEU A 4 -8.12 6.00 8.95
C LEU A 4 -6.91 5.08 9.01
N ILE A 5 -7.04 3.88 8.45
CA ILE A 5 -5.94 2.96 8.24
C ILE A 5 -5.92 2.65 6.74
N ALA A 6 -4.83 3.03 6.08
CA ALA A 6 -4.66 2.83 4.65
C ALA A 6 -3.44 1.96 4.36
N PHE A 7 -3.60 1.03 3.44
CA PHE A 7 -2.57 0.06 3.08
C PHE A 7 -2.22 0.16 1.61
N SER A 8 -0.92 0.11 1.29
CA SER A 8 -0.42 0.05 -0.09
C SER A 8 -0.94 1.21 -0.94
N MET A 9 -1.47 0.91 -2.14
CA MET A 9 -2.14 1.89 -3.02
C MET A 9 -3.33 2.61 -2.36
N GLY A 10 -3.93 2.04 -1.31
CA GLY A 10 -4.95 2.72 -0.51
C GLY A 10 -4.45 4.02 0.14
N VAL A 11 -3.14 4.16 0.37
CA VAL A 11 -2.54 5.38 0.94
C VAL A 11 -2.66 6.56 -0.04
N CYS A 12 -2.35 6.35 -1.33
CA CYS A 12 -2.50 7.41 -2.33
C CYS A 12 -3.97 7.71 -2.64
N VAL A 13 -4.83 6.69 -2.62
CA VAL A 13 -6.28 6.87 -2.78
C VAL A 13 -6.84 7.71 -1.63
N ALA A 14 -6.48 7.38 -0.38
CA ALA A 14 -6.90 8.12 0.79
C ALA A 14 -6.40 9.57 0.76
N ASN A 15 -5.13 9.78 0.37
CA ASN A 15 -4.55 11.11 0.24
C ASN A 15 -5.36 12.03 -0.69
N ARG A 16 -5.89 11.48 -1.79
CA ARG A 16 -6.67 12.28 -2.75
C ARG A 16 -8.14 12.43 -2.36
N LEU A 17 -8.76 11.37 -1.84
CA LEU A 17 -10.22 11.33 -1.65
C LEU A 17 -10.67 11.73 -0.24
N LEU A 18 -9.81 11.56 0.77
CA LEU A 18 -10.18 11.70 2.18
C LEU A 18 -9.49 12.87 2.87
N LYS A 19 -8.76 13.73 2.13
CA LYS A 19 -7.99 14.85 2.69
C LYS A 19 -8.83 15.89 3.46
N GLU A 20 -10.10 16.04 3.11
CA GLU A 20 -11.00 17.02 3.74
C GLU A 20 -11.72 16.46 4.98
N LEU A 21 -11.51 15.18 5.31
CA LEU A 21 -12.17 14.54 6.45
C LEU A 21 -11.32 14.66 7.72
N ASN A 22 -12.01 14.90 8.85
CA ASN A 22 -11.38 14.96 10.16
C ASN A 22 -11.29 13.57 10.78
N PHE A 23 -10.05 13.10 10.95
CA PHE A 23 -9.73 11.83 11.60
C PHE A 23 -9.03 12.06 12.93
N LYS A 24 -9.40 11.26 13.93
CA LYS A 24 -8.69 11.18 15.20
C LYS A 24 -7.27 10.64 15.02
N GLN A 25 -7.09 9.70 14.08
CA GLN A 25 -5.79 9.13 13.76
C GLN A 25 -5.78 8.60 12.32
N LYS A 26 -4.62 8.74 11.66
CA LYS A 26 -4.36 8.33 10.28
C LYS A 26 -3.08 7.51 10.26
N ILE A 27 -3.19 6.28 9.79
CA ILE A 27 -2.09 5.30 9.76
C ILE A 27 -1.91 4.80 8.34
N ALA A 28 -0.69 4.95 7.81
CA ALA A 28 -0.29 4.35 6.55
C ALA A 28 0.54 3.09 6.80
N ILE A 29 0.27 2.04 6.04
CA ILE A 29 1.02 0.78 6.07
C ILE A 29 1.52 0.51 4.66
N ASN A 30 2.85 0.41 4.51
CA ASN A 30 3.51 -0.01 3.26
C ASN A 30 3.03 0.72 2.00
N GLY A 31 2.81 2.04 2.09
CA GLY A 31 2.39 2.87 0.97
C GLY A 31 2.72 4.34 1.23
N THR A 32 2.60 5.16 0.19
CA THR A 32 2.90 6.60 0.24
C THR A 32 1.78 7.42 -0.41
N ASN A 33 1.81 8.75 -0.20
CA ASN A 33 0.87 9.66 -0.85
C ASN A 33 0.99 9.63 -2.39
N LEU A 34 2.18 9.30 -2.91
CA LEU A 34 2.43 9.12 -4.33
C LEU A 34 2.58 7.62 -4.64
N GLY A 35 1.44 6.94 -4.87
CA GLY A 35 1.41 5.50 -5.09
C GLY A 35 2.32 5.02 -6.23
N ILE A 36 2.38 5.81 -7.32
CA ILE A 36 3.24 5.56 -8.47
C ILE A 36 4.10 6.80 -8.71
N ASP A 37 5.39 6.68 -8.41
CA ASP A 37 6.38 7.75 -8.57
C ASP A 37 7.78 7.14 -8.67
N LYS A 38 8.72 7.86 -9.30
CA LYS A 38 10.09 7.34 -9.51
C LYS A 38 10.90 7.22 -8.23
N SER A 39 10.65 8.08 -7.23
CA SER A 39 11.44 8.13 -5.99
C SER A 39 10.60 7.89 -4.73
N LYS A 40 9.33 8.27 -4.74
CA LYS A 40 8.42 8.22 -3.57
C LYS A 40 7.33 7.15 -3.68
N GLY A 41 7.27 6.37 -4.75
CA GLY A 41 6.23 5.38 -5.00
C GLY A 41 6.76 4.08 -5.60
N ILE A 42 5.83 3.27 -6.13
CA ILE A 42 6.19 2.18 -7.04
C ILE A 42 6.62 2.81 -8.36
N HIS A 43 7.81 2.44 -8.85
CA HIS A 43 8.31 3.01 -10.10
C HIS A 43 7.33 2.75 -11.26
N PRO A 44 6.97 3.75 -12.09
CA PRO A 44 5.95 3.61 -13.13
C PRO A 44 6.19 2.42 -14.09
N THR A 45 7.44 2.21 -14.49
CA THR A 45 7.83 1.07 -15.36
C THR A 45 7.65 -0.28 -14.66
N ILE A 46 7.90 -0.37 -13.35
CA ILE A 46 7.70 -1.61 -12.58
C ILE A 46 6.20 -1.90 -12.50
N PHE A 47 5.40 -0.90 -12.12
CA PHE A 47 3.95 -1.04 -12.03
C PHE A 47 3.34 -1.46 -13.38
N LYS A 48 3.72 -0.81 -14.48
CA LYS A 48 3.25 -1.15 -15.83
C LYS A 48 3.60 -2.58 -16.24
N LYS A 49 4.81 -3.06 -15.91
CA LYS A 49 5.21 -4.46 -16.14
C LYS A 49 4.38 -5.44 -15.31
N THR A 50 4.10 -5.11 -14.05
CA THR A 50 3.22 -5.91 -13.19
C THR A 50 1.81 -5.99 -13.77
N LEU A 51 1.27 -4.87 -14.25
CA LEU A 51 -0.04 -4.82 -14.89
C LEU A 51 -0.12 -5.72 -16.13
N GLN A 52 0.87 -5.64 -17.02
CA GLN A 52 0.92 -6.44 -18.25
C GLN A 52 1.03 -7.96 -17.98
N ASN A 53 1.75 -8.34 -16.93
CA ASN A 53 2.03 -9.73 -16.60
C ASN A 53 1.30 -10.21 -15.34
N PHE A 54 0.21 -9.53 -14.94
CA PHE A 54 -0.44 -9.80 -13.67
C PHE A 54 -0.94 -11.24 -13.60
N LYS A 55 -0.54 -11.92 -12.53
CA LYS A 55 -0.97 -13.25 -12.13
C LYS A 55 -1.29 -13.22 -10.65
N LEU A 56 -2.50 -13.65 -10.29
CA LEU A 56 -2.97 -13.60 -8.92
C LEU A 56 -2.05 -14.38 -7.96
N GLU A 57 -1.57 -15.56 -8.36
CA GLU A 57 -0.72 -16.39 -7.51
C GLU A 57 0.65 -15.74 -7.22
N HIS A 58 1.30 -15.15 -8.22
CA HIS A 58 2.55 -14.41 -8.01
C HIS A 58 2.33 -13.18 -7.11
N PHE A 59 1.19 -12.50 -7.26
CA PHE A 59 0.82 -11.39 -6.39
C PHE A 59 0.65 -11.85 -4.94
N LYS A 60 -0.05 -12.97 -4.70
CA LYS A 60 -0.19 -13.55 -3.34
C LYS A 60 1.16 -13.92 -2.74
N GLU A 61 2.09 -14.45 -3.53
CA GLU A 61 3.45 -14.79 -3.09
C GLU A 61 4.21 -13.54 -2.63
N ALA A 62 4.21 -12.47 -3.43
CA ALA A 62 4.84 -11.21 -3.05
C ALA A 62 4.13 -10.53 -1.86
N LEU A 63 2.81 -10.64 -1.79
CA LEU A 63 1.97 -10.03 -0.75
C LEU A 63 2.21 -10.66 0.63
N PHE A 64 2.26 -11.99 0.71
CA PHE A 64 2.29 -12.72 1.98
C PHE A 64 3.61 -13.41 2.29
N LYS A 65 4.42 -13.79 1.30
CA LYS A 65 5.68 -14.52 1.49
C LYS A 65 5.57 -15.67 2.51
N GLU A 66 6.39 -15.64 3.57
CA GLU A 66 6.41 -16.62 4.66
C GLU A 66 5.08 -16.71 5.44
N ARG A 67 4.21 -15.69 5.34
CA ARG A 67 2.89 -15.63 5.99
C ARG A 67 1.77 -16.23 5.12
N LYS A 68 2.07 -16.79 3.94
CA LYS A 68 1.04 -17.32 2.99
C LYS A 68 0.08 -18.32 3.63
N SER A 69 0.54 -19.13 4.58
CA SER A 69 -0.30 -20.10 5.31
C SER A 69 -1.40 -19.46 6.16
N LEU A 70 -1.18 -18.24 6.67
CA LEU A 70 -2.17 -17.48 7.45
C LEU A 70 -3.28 -16.88 6.59
N ALA A 71 -3.02 -16.71 5.29
CA ALA A 71 -3.96 -16.13 4.33
C ALA A 71 -4.69 -17.19 3.49
N LYS A 72 -4.64 -18.47 3.87
CA LYS A 72 -5.23 -19.59 3.10
C LYS A 72 -6.74 -19.43 2.86
N ASP A 73 -7.43 -18.81 3.80
CA ASP A 73 -8.90 -18.63 3.77
C ASP A 73 -9.30 -17.25 3.21
N PHE A 74 -8.33 -16.45 2.75
CA PHE A 74 -8.62 -15.14 2.17
C PHE A 74 -9.28 -15.31 0.80
N ILE A 75 -10.38 -14.58 0.61
CA ILE A 75 -11.11 -14.56 -0.64
C ILE A 75 -10.57 -13.40 -1.48
N PHE A 76 -10.11 -13.73 -2.69
CA PHE A 76 -9.68 -12.76 -3.68
C PHE A 76 -10.74 -12.63 -4.76
N LYS A 77 -10.87 -11.42 -5.32
CA LYS A 77 -11.58 -11.25 -6.60
C LYS A 77 -10.85 -12.03 -7.69
N ASP A 78 -11.57 -12.34 -8.76
CA ASP A 78 -10.96 -13.00 -9.92
C ASP A 78 -9.89 -12.12 -10.60
N GLU A 79 -9.01 -12.75 -11.36
CA GLU A 79 -7.86 -12.09 -11.98
C GLU A 79 -8.29 -10.97 -12.95
N LYS A 80 -9.44 -11.10 -13.63
CA LYS A 80 -9.92 -10.08 -14.57
C LYS A 80 -10.38 -8.83 -13.82
N ALA A 81 -11.13 -8.99 -12.74
CA ALA A 81 -11.56 -7.86 -11.92
C ALA A 81 -10.38 -7.13 -11.28
N LEU A 82 -9.37 -7.87 -10.80
CA LEU A 82 -8.16 -7.28 -10.23
C LEU A 82 -7.32 -6.55 -11.28
N LYS A 83 -7.22 -7.06 -12.52
CA LYS A 83 -6.58 -6.36 -13.64
C LYS A 83 -7.25 -5.03 -13.94
N ILE A 84 -8.59 -5.02 -14.02
CA ILE A 84 -9.35 -3.78 -14.23
C ILE A 84 -9.09 -2.78 -13.10
N GLU A 85 -9.11 -3.23 -11.85
CA GLU A 85 -8.79 -2.37 -10.69
C GLU A 85 -7.37 -1.80 -10.78
N LEU A 86 -6.39 -2.62 -11.16
CA LEU A 86 -4.99 -2.21 -11.31
C LEU A 86 -4.79 -1.19 -12.44
N GLU A 87 -5.49 -1.33 -13.56
CA GLU A 87 -5.52 -0.33 -14.65
C GLU A 87 -6.06 1.01 -14.14
N LYS A 88 -7.17 0.98 -13.41
CA LYS A 88 -7.76 2.22 -12.86
C LYS A 88 -6.87 2.86 -11.80
N LEU A 89 -6.20 2.08 -10.97
CA LEU A 89 -5.21 2.58 -10.01
C LEU A 89 -3.99 3.19 -10.71
N PHE A 90 -3.54 2.61 -11.83
CA PHE A 90 -2.46 3.16 -12.64
C PHE A 90 -2.83 4.54 -13.17
N ASP A 91 -3.97 4.65 -13.84
CA ASP A 91 -4.47 5.92 -14.38
C ASP A 91 -4.68 6.96 -13.26
N PHE A 92 -5.27 6.53 -12.14
CA PHE A 92 -5.53 7.38 -10.99
C PHE A 92 -4.24 7.96 -10.38
N ALA A 93 -3.19 7.14 -10.26
CA ALA A 93 -1.94 7.53 -9.62
C ALA A 93 -1.03 8.35 -10.54
N LEU A 94 -1.18 8.26 -11.87
CA LEU A 94 -0.44 9.10 -12.83
C LEU A 94 -0.95 10.54 -12.90
N VAL A 95 -2.20 10.80 -12.52
CA VAL A 95 -2.69 12.17 -12.35
C VAL A 95 -1.90 12.82 -11.22
N LYS A 96 -1.28 13.98 -11.48
CA LYS A 96 -0.50 14.71 -10.48
C LYS A 96 -1.31 14.89 -9.19
N GLN A 97 -0.76 14.39 -8.08
CA GLN A 97 -1.38 14.49 -6.77
C GLN A 97 -0.54 15.38 -5.87
N GLU A 98 -1.22 16.17 -5.03
CA GLU A 98 -0.58 16.88 -3.94
C GLU A 98 -0.44 15.94 -2.73
N GLU A 99 0.65 16.05 -1.99
CA GLU A 99 0.94 15.22 -0.80
C GLU A 99 0.30 15.83 0.46
N ASN A 100 -1.01 16.08 0.43
CA ASN A 100 -1.68 16.91 1.44
C ASN A 100 -2.08 16.15 2.72
N LEU A 101 -2.25 14.84 2.64
CA LEU A 101 -2.64 14.05 3.80
C LEU A 101 -1.41 13.73 4.65
N LEU A 102 -1.34 14.33 5.83
CA LEU A 102 -0.33 14.04 6.84
C LEU A 102 -0.72 12.78 7.62
N TRP A 103 0.20 11.84 7.75
CA TRP A 103 -0.02 10.59 8.49
C TRP A 103 0.54 10.70 9.91
N ASP A 104 -0.23 10.24 10.90
CA ASP A 104 0.19 10.25 12.30
C ASP A 104 1.19 9.12 12.58
N LYS A 105 1.01 7.97 11.92
CA LYS A 105 1.95 6.84 11.91
C LYS A 105 2.12 6.30 10.50
N VAL A 106 3.34 5.88 10.19
CA VAL A 106 3.67 5.21 8.92
C VAL A 106 4.49 3.96 9.22
N TYR A 107 3.96 2.80 8.88
CA TYR A 107 4.63 1.52 8.99
C TYR A 107 5.28 1.15 7.65
N SER A 108 6.53 0.69 7.70
CA SER A 108 7.30 0.24 6.52
C SER A 108 7.92 -1.12 6.76
N SER A 109 7.62 -2.08 5.89
CA SER A 109 8.16 -3.43 5.96
C SER A 109 9.54 -3.47 5.34
N LYS A 110 10.55 -3.96 6.07
CA LYS A 110 11.96 -3.86 5.65
C LYS A 110 12.28 -4.61 4.35
N LYS A 111 11.50 -5.64 4.03
CA LYS A 111 11.72 -6.54 2.87
C LYS A 111 10.49 -6.55 1.94
N ASP A 112 9.77 -5.44 1.89
CA ASP A 112 8.64 -5.28 0.98
C ASP A 112 9.09 -5.37 -0.49
N GLU A 113 8.49 -6.30 -1.23
CA GLU A 113 8.76 -6.55 -2.65
C GLU A 113 7.78 -5.84 -3.59
N ILE A 114 6.71 -5.25 -3.05
CA ILE A 114 5.68 -4.55 -3.81
C ILE A 114 5.92 -3.04 -3.72
N PHE A 115 6.03 -2.52 -2.50
CA PHE A 115 6.25 -1.10 -2.25
C PHE A 115 7.65 -0.86 -1.65
N PRO A 116 8.61 -0.34 -2.43
CA PRO A 116 10.00 -0.31 -2.00
C PRO A 116 10.20 0.50 -0.70
N PRO A 117 10.91 -0.02 0.31
CA PRO A 117 11.14 0.72 1.57
C PRO A 117 11.84 2.05 1.38
N ASN A 118 12.71 2.16 0.35
CA ASN A 118 13.36 3.42 0.00
C ASN A 118 12.36 4.47 -0.51
N ALA A 119 11.27 4.06 -1.14
CA ALA A 119 10.20 4.99 -1.54
C ALA A 119 9.54 5.63 -0.32
N LEU A 120 9.27 4.84 0.73
CA LEU A 120 8.74 5.35 1.99
C LEU A 120 9.73 6.28 2.69
N LYS A 121 11.03 5.94 2.69
CA LYS A 121 12.08 6.82 3.25
C LYS A 121 12.19 8.16 2.53
N ASN A 122 11.96 8.17 1.22
CA ASN A 122 11.96 9.40 0.43
C ASN A 122 10.67 10.22 0.62
N ALA A 123 9.55 9.56 0.95
CA ALA A 123 8.26 10.20 1.14
C ALA A 123 8.04 10.74 2.57
N PHE A 124 8.59 10.07 3.59
CA PHE A 124 8.30 10.37 4.98
C PHE A 124 9.57 10.44 5.84
N SER A 125 9.59 11.41 6.75
CA SER A 125 10.72 11.63 7.68
C SER A 125 10.74 10.68 8.88
N LYS A 126 9.59 10.11 9.25
CA LYS A 126 9.42 9.18 10.37
C LYS A 126 8.72 7.92 9.89
N LEU A 127 9.34 6.76 10.16
CA LEU A 127 8.84 5.45 9.78
C LEU A 127 9.02 4.47 10.94
N ILE A 128 8.03 3.59 11.14
CA ILE A 128 8.12 2.46 12.05
C ILE A 128 8.40 1.21 11.21
N PHE A 129 9.59 0.64 11.35
CA PHE A 129 9.99 -0.50 10.52
C PHE A 129 9.50 -1.84 11.08
N LEU A 130 8.87 -2.65 10.22
CA LEU A 130 8.39 -3.99 10.55
C LEU A 130 9.21 -5.07 9.84
N ASN A 131 9.34 -6.23 10.49
CA ASN A 131 9.92 -7.44 9.89
C ASN A 131 8.79 -8.32 9.32
N GLU A 132 8.01 -7.77 8.40
CA GLU A 132 6.87 -8.44 7.76
C GLU A 132 6.97 -8.36 6.23
N PRO A 133 6.19 -9.18 5.50
CA PRO A 133 5.95 -8.99 4.07
C PRO A 133 5.10 -7.73 3.80
N HIS A 134 4.72 -7.51 2.54
CA HIS A 134 3.86 -6.37 2.18
C HIS A 134 2.55 -6.38 2.98
N PHE A 135 1.93 -7.54 3.19
CA PHE A 135 0.76 -7.63 4.08
C PHE A 135 1.19 -7.71 5.56
N ALA A 136 1.35 -6.53 6.18
CA ALA A 136 1.86 -6.41 7.55
C ALA A 136 0.80 -6.54 8.66
N PHE A 137 -0.48 -6.76 8.32
CA PHE A 137 -1.55 -6.81 9.33
C PHE A 137 -1.41 -7.97 10.31
N PHE A 138 -0.76 -9.07 9.94
CA PHE A 138 -0.50 -10.19 10.85
C PHE A 138 0.47 -9.86 11.99
N HIS A 139 1.17 -8.72 11.92
CA HIS A 139 1.97 -8.22 13.04
C HIS A 139 1.12 -7.82 14.24
N PHE A 140 -0.09 -7.34 13.97
CA PHE A 140 -0.98 -6.76 14.96
C PHE A 140 -2.06 -7.78 15.34
N LYS A 141 -2.36 -7.88 16.63
CA LYS A 141 -3.43 -8.74 17.13
C LYS A 141 -4.78 -8.04 17.16
N THR A 142 -4.76 -6.71 17.31
CA THR A 142 -5.94 -5.87 17.42
C THR A 142 -5.77 -4.57 16.66
N TRP A 143 -6.87 -3.89 16.35
CA TRP A 143 -6.84 -2.56 15.75
C TRP A 143 -6.31 -1.49 16.72
N ASP A 144 -6.38 -1.71 18.03
CA ASP A 144 -5.90 -0.75 19.03
C ASP A 144 -4.37 -0.72 19.15
N GLU A 145 -3.68 -1.77 18.66
CA GLU A 145 -2.21 -1.77 18.55
C GLU A 145 -1.69 -0.88 17.41
N LEU A 146 -2.57 -0.47 16.49
CA LEU A 146 -2.23 0.34 15.32
C LEU A 146 -2.12 1.84 15.61
#